data_AF-X6LHB5-F1
#
_entry.id   AF-X6LHB5-F1
#
_cell.length_a   1.000
_cell.length_b   1.000
_cell.length_c   1.000
_cell.angle_alpha   90.00
_cell.angle_beta   90.00
_cell.angle_gamma   90.00
#
_symmetry.space_group_name_H-M   'P 1'
#
loop_
_entity.id
_entity.type
_entity.pdbx_description
1 polymer ?
#
loop_
_entity_poly.entity_id
_entity_poly.type
_entity_poly.pdbx_seq_one_letter_code
_entity_poly.pdbx_strand_id
1 'polypeptide(L)'
;MNMKNVSKYLKNDLHYWMKAIKDMLNDIQTFESQLISNIICNYHQHAKKKKKISDESFKKQQVVEIDYDISKYTYMPSLFGHNQLIFAEEKDILIVKRCDYFTTLKKEIDNRLIGKYTNARRAALVFFESKKQLMEFYESSNFLAMKENPIIKTEENTHEEKEYLIKRATTSGQVGLFTRSFGRGTDFVCRDQI
;
A
#
# COMPACT_ATOMS: atom_id res chain seq x y z
N MET A 1 37.07 28.27 54.41
CA MET A 1 36.10 27.63 53.48
C MET A 1 36.01 26.16 53.84
N ASN A 2 34.84 25.67 54.26
CA ASN A 2 34.70 24.47 55.08
C ASN A 2 34.72 23.18 54.23
N MET A 3 35.77 22.35 54.35
CA MET A 3 35.97 21.12 53.55
C MET A 3 34.80 20.12 53.65
N LYS A 4 34.02 20.16 54.74
CA LYS A 4 32.82 19.33 54.92
C LYS A 4 31.69 19.65 53.94
N ASN A 5 31.59 20.90 53.46
CA ASN A 5 30.54 21.27 52.50
C ASN A 5 30.87 20.76 51.08
N VAL A 6 32.14 20.84 50.66
CA VAL A 6 32.57 20.38 49.33
C VAL A 6 32.32 18.88 49.12
N SER A 7 32.55 18.06 50.16
CA SER A 7 32.27 16.62 50.14
C SER A 7 30.77 16.28 49.99
N LYS A 8 29.89 17.11 50.56
CA LYS A 8 28.43 16.91 50.50
C LYS A 8 27.87 17.25 49.11
N TYR A 9 28.40 18.30 48.47
CA TYR A 9 28.04 18.66 47.09
C TYR A 9 28.47 17.57 46.10
N LEU A 10 29.72 17.08 46.20
CA LEU A 10 30.22 16.01 45.33
C LEU A 10 29.41 14.70 45.45
N LYS A 11 28.95 14.33 46.65
CA LYS A 11 28.09 13.14 46.85
C LYS A 11 26.70 13.31 46.25
N ASN A 12 26.12 14.51 46.33
CA ASN A 12 24.79 14.79 45.76
C ASN A 12 24.83 14.81 44.24
N ASP A 13 25.88 15.37 43.63
CA ASP A 13 26.07 15.33 42.18
C ASP A 13 26.27 13.89 41.69
N LEU A 14 27.09 13.09 42.38
CA LEU A 14 27.28 11.68 42.02
C LEU A 14 25.96 10.89 42.09
N HIS A 15 25.12 11.16 43.10
CA HIS A 15 23.81 10.54 43.23
C HIS A 15 22.86 10.92 42.08
N TYR A 16 22.89 12.20 41.66
CA TYR A 16 22.07 12.69 40.56
C TYR A 16 22.48 12.07 39.22
N TRP A 17 23.79 11.99 38.96
CA TRP A 17 24.34 11.33 37.77
C TRP A 17 24.05 9.83 37.74
N MET A 18 24.18 9.13 38.87
CA MET A 18 23.83 7.71 38.96
C MET A 18 22.34 7.46 38.71
N LYS A 19 21.46 8.37 39.17
CA LYS A 19 20.03 8.29 38.91
C LYS A 19 19.72 8.48 37.42
N ALA A 20 20.30 9.50 36.79
CA ALA A 20 20.13 9.76 35.36
C ALA A 20 20.59 8.59 34.47
N ILE A 21 21.72 7.96 34.80
CA ILE A 21 22.22 6.77 34.06
C ILE A 21 21.25 5.59 34.21
N LYS A 22 20.68 5.39 35.41
CA LYS A 22 19.74 4.30 35.68
C LYS A 22 18.42 4.48 34.94
N ASP A 23 17.94 5.71 34.85
CA ASP A 23 16.74 6.06 34.08
C ASP A 23 16.98 5.85 32.57
N MET A 24 18.13 6.29 32.05
CA MET A 24 18.51 6.02 30.64
C MET A 24 18.60 4.53 30.32
N LEU A 25 19.14 3.71 31.21
CA LEU A 25 19.21 2.25 31.02
C LEU A 25 17.83 1.59 30.98
N ASN A 26 16.90 2.05 31.82
CA ASN A 26 15.51 1.56 31.81
C ASN A 26 14.79 1.95 30.51
N ASP A 27 15.02 3.16 29.99
CA ASP A 27 14.44 3.61 28.73
C ASP A 27 14.93 2.77 27.54
N ILE A 28 16.22 2.42 27.53
CA ILE A 28 16.81 1.53 26.50
C ILE A 28 16.14 0.14 26.56
N GLN A 29 16.03 -0.45 27.75
CA GLN A 29 15.37 -1.75 27.92
C GLN A 29 13.89 -1.74 27.50
N THR A 30 13.21 -0.62 27.78
CA THR A 30 11.81 -0.43 27.40
C THR A 30 11.68 -0.33 25.88
N PHE A 31 12.60 0.37 25.22
CA PHE A 31 12.64 0.50 23.76
C PHE A 31 12.91 -0.85 23.07
N GLU A 32 13.87 -1.64 23.56
CA GLU A 32 14.15 -2.98 23.04
C GLU A 32 12.94 -3.91 23.19
N SER A 33 12.27 -3.86 24.34
CA SER A 33 11.06 -4.66 24.60
C SER A 33 9.91 -4.30 23.64
N GLN A 34 9.72 -3.01 23.34
CA GLN A 34 8.73 -2.55 22.37
C GLN A 34 9.09 -2.96 20.94
N LEU A 35 10.37 -2.90 20.57
CA LEU A 35 10.84 -3.33 19.25
C LEU A 35 10.56 -4.82 19.03
N ILE A 36 10.90 -5.66 20.01
CA ILE A 36 10.65 -7.11 19.98
C ILE A 36 9.15 -7.41 19.89
N SER A 37 8.32 -6.75 20.71
CA SER A 37 6.86 -6.92 20.67
C SER A 37 6.28 -6.59 19.29
N ASN A 38 6.73 -5.49 18.67
CA ASN A 38 6.26 -5.09 17.34
C ASN A 38 6.66 -6.09 16.25
N ILE A 39 7.89 -6.62 16.31
CA ILE A 39 8.37 -7.66 15.39
C ILE A 39 7.52 -8.92 15.51
N ILE A 40 7.28 -9.40 16.74
CA ILE A 40 6.47 -10.61 16.99
C ILE A 40 5.02 -10.41 16.51
N CYS A 41 4.42 -9.25 16.81
CA CYS A 41 3.07 -8.93 16.36
C CYS A 41 2.96 -8.93 14.84
N ASN A 42 3.92 -8.33 14.12
CA ASN A 42 3.93 -8.34 12.65
C ASN A 42 4.06 -9.75 12.08
N TYR A 43 5.02 -10.54 12.56
CA TYR A 43 5.18 -11.94 12.13
C TYR A 43 3.89 -12.76 12.32
N HIS A 44 3.24 -12.59 13.47
CA HIS A 44 2.01 -13.31 13.79
C HIS A 44 0.82 -12.87 12.90
N GLN A 45 0.74 -11.58 12.55
CA GLN A 45 -0.26 -11.07 11.60
C GLN A 45 -0.04 -11.59 10.18
N HIS A 46 1.21 -11.60 9.69
CA HIS A 46 1.55 -12.15 8.37
C HIS A 46 1.27 -13.66 8.28
N ALA A 47 1.62 -14.44 9.31
CA ALA A 47 1.34 -15.87 9.37
C ALA A 47 -0.18 -16.16 9.34
N LYS A 48 -0.98 -15.39 10.09
CA LYS A 48 -2.45 -15.50 10.07
C LYS A 48 -3.04 -15.14 8.70
N LYS A 49 -2.49 -14.13 8.02
CA LYS A 49 -2.97 -13.68 6.71
C LYS A 49 -2.67 -14.70 5.61
N LYS A 50 -1.46 -15.27 5.58
CA LYS A 50 -1.10 -16.34 4.62
C LYS A 50 -1.96 -17.58 4.79
N LYS A 51 -2.22 -18.02 6.02
CA LYS A 51 -3.11 -19.14 6.32
C LYS A 51 -4.56 -18.88 5.87
N LYS A 52 -5.06 -17.65 6.08
CA LYS A 52 -6.42 -17.27 5.65
C LYS A 52 -6.61 -17.32 4.13
N ILE A 53 -5.61 -16.91 3.35
CA ILE A 53 -5.68 -16.89 1.88
C ILE A 53 -5.69 -18.30 1.28
N SER A 54 -4.88 -19.23 1.82
CA SER A 54 -4.90 -20.65 1.39
C SER A 54 -6.22 -21.33 1.75
N ASP A 55 -6.76 -21.02 2.93
CA ASP A 55 -8.02 -21.61 3.42
C ASP A 55 -9.24 -21.13 2.61
N GLU A 56 -9.25 -19.90 2.09
CA GLU A 56 -10.37 -19.38 1.28
C GLU A 56 -10.48 -20.01 -0.11
N SER A 57 -9.35 -20.31 -0.77
CA SER A 57 -9.37 -21.01 -2.07
C SER A 57 -9.89 -22.44 -1.92
N PHE A 58 -9.44 -23.12 -0.86
CA PHE A 58 -9.85 -24.49 -0.54
C PHE A 58 -11.34 -24.57 -0.14
N LYS A 59 -11.81 -23.62 0.68
CA LYS A 59 -13.24 -23.54 1.05
C LYS A 59 -14.17 -23.31 -0.14
N LYS A 60 -13.76 -22.50 -1.11
CA LYS A 60 -14.56 -22.26 -2.32
C LYS A 60 -14.70 -23.52 -3.17
N GLN A 61 -13.64 -24.32 -3.30
CA GLN A 61 -13.70 -25.59 -4.02
C GLN A 61 -14.62 -26.59 -3.32
N GLN A 62 -14.52 -26.70 -1.99
CA GLN A 62 -15.40 -27.57 -1.20
C GLN A 62 -16.88 -27.21 -1.31
N VAL A 63 -17.23 -25.92 -1.29
CA VAL A 63 -18.63 -25.46 -1.46
C VAL A 63 -19.16 -25.89 -2.82
N VAL A 64 -18.39 -25.74 -3.90
CA VAL A 64 -18.81 -26.11 -5.25
C VAL A 64 -19.04 -27.62 -5.38
N GLU A 65 -18.21 -28.43 -4.72
CA GLU A 65 -18.31 -29.88 -4.77
C GLU A 65 -19.43 -30.44 -3.86
N ILE A 66 -19.57 -29.91 -2.64
CA ILE A 66 -20.52 -30.43 -1.63
C ILE A 66 -21.93 -29.86 -1.84
N ASP A 67 -22.05 -28.54 -2.03
CA ASP A 67 -23.37 -27.89 -2.06
C ASP A 67 -24.02 -27.96 -3.45
N TYR A 68 -23.20 -28.10 -4.51
CA TYR A 68 -23.67 -28.07 -5.90
C TYR A 68 -23.38 -29.37 -6.68
N ASP A 69 -22.71 -30.37 -6.09
CA ASP A 69 -22.36 -31.66 -6.71
C ASP A 69 -21.58 -31.52 -8.05
N ILE A 70 -20.81 -30.43 -8.18
CA ILE A 70 -19.98 -30.18 -9.36
C ILE A 70 -18.57 -30.71 -9.07
N SER A 71 -18.35 -31.98 -9.41
CA SER A 71 -17.07 -32.69 -9.24
C SER A 71 -16.15 -32.64 -10.47
N LYS A 72 -16.67 -32.22 -11.62
CA LYS A 72 -15.91 -32.13 -12.88
C LYS A 72 -15.42 -30.72 -13.14
N TYR A 73 -14.11 -30.57 -13.28
CA TYR A 73 -13.46 -29.30 -13.58
C TYR A 73 -12.85 -29.32 -14.97
N THR A 74 -13.20 -28.33 -15.78
CA THR A 74 -12.54 -28.09 -17.06
C THR A 74 -11.62 -26.89 -16.89
N TYR A 75 -10.32 -27.10 -17.12
CA TYR A 75 -9.35 -26.02 -17.15
C TYR A 75 -9.31 -25.40 -18.55
N MET A 76 -9.60 -24.09 -18.63
CA MET A 76 -9.44 -23.34 -19.87
C MET A 76 -8.08 -22.65 -19.85
N PRO A 77 -7.17 -22.97 -20.79
CA PRO A 77 -5.87 -22.31 -20.86
C PRO A 77 -6.03 -20.82 -21.20
N SER A 78 -5.11 -20.00 -20.68
CA SER A 78 -5.05 -18.58 -21.02
C SER A 78 -4.75 -18.38 -22.50
N LEU A 79 -5.53 -17.54 -23.18
CA LEU A 79 -5.25 -17.10 -24.55
C LEU A 79 -4.15 -16.02 -24.62
N PHE A 80 -3.83 -15.38 -23.48
CA PHE A 80 -2.97 -14.19 -23.42
C PHE A 80 -1.53 -14.50 -22.97
N GLY A 81 -1.12 -15.77 -23.06
CA GLY A 81 0.20 -16.22 -22.64
C GLY A 81 0.39 -16.15 -21.11
N HIS A 82 1.66 -16.08 -20.70
CA HIS A 82 2.03 -16.03 -19.29
C HIS A 82 1.80 -14.64 -18.68
N ASN A 83 1.37 -14.65 -17.41
CA ASN A 83 1.21 -13.42 -16.64
C ASN A 83 2.55 -12.71 -16.48
N GLN A 84 2.60 -11.42 -16.83
CA GLN A 84 3.79 -10.57 -16.71
C GLN A 84 3.88 -9.89 -15.32
N LEU A 85 2.86 -10.03 -14.48
CA LEU A 85 2.83 -9.50 -13.12
C LEU A 85 3.42 -10.52 -12.15
N ILE A 86 4.51 -10.11 -11.49
CA ILE A 86 5.08 -10.83 -10.36
C ILE A 86 4.71 -10.05 -9.10
N PHE A 87 3.68 -10.52 -8.40
CA PHE A 87 3.25 -9.91 -7.15
C PHE A 87 4.28 -10.19 -6.04
N ALA A 88 4.74 -9.13 -5.38
CA ALA A 88 5.66 -9.21 -4.26
C ALA A 88 5.04 -8.54 -3.03
N GLU A 89 4.54 -9.33 -2.08
CA GLU A 89 3.77 -8.84 -0.92
C GLU A 89 4.49 -7.72 -0.15
N GLU A 90 5.80 -7.88 0.08
CA GLU A 90 6.64 -6.91 0.81
C GLU A 90 6.82 -5.58 0.07
N LYS A 91 6.68 -5.57 -1.26
CA LYS A 91 6.87 -4.37 -2.10
C LYS A 91 5.56 -3.75 -2.54
N ASP A 92 4.53 -4.57 -2.79
CA ASP A 92 3.26 -4.14 -3.38
C ASP A 92 2.19 -3.82 -2.31
N ILE A 93 2.35 -4.26 -1.06
CA ILE A 93 1.45 -3.90 0.04
C ILE A 93 2.13 -2.91 0.98
N LEU A 94 1.61 -1.68 1.03
CA LEU A 94 2.05 -0.64 1.94
C LEU A 94 0.94 -0.36 2.98
N ILE A 95 1.25 -0.58 4.25
CA ILE A 95 0.37 -0.19 5.37
C ILE A 95 0.93 1.12 5.95
N VAL A 96 0.16 2.19 5.84
CA VAL A 96 0.59 3.54 6.23
C VAL A 96 -0.41 4.20 7.17
N LYS A 97 0.05 5.19 7.92
CA LYS A 97 -0.82 6.04 8.74
C LYS A 97 -1.72 6.88 7.83
N ARG A 98 -2.90 7.24 8.34
CA ARG A 98 -3.89 8.00 7.58
C ARG A 98 -3.37 9.35 7.08
N CYS A 99 -2.56 10.05 7.87
CA CYS A 99 -1.97 11.34 7.49
C CYS A 99 -0.98 11.22 6.32
N ASP A 100 -0.29 10.08 6.21
CA ASP A 100 0.74 9.85 5.20
C ASP A 100 0.16 9.21 3.92
N TYR A 101 -1.11 8.76 3.97
CA TYR A 101 -1.75 7.97 2.92
C TYR A 101 -1.63 8.61 1.53
N PHE A 102 -2.02 9.88 1.37
CA PHE A 102 -1.94 10.55 0.07
C PHE A 102 -0.51 10.86 -0.37
N THR A 103 0.41 11.10 0.57
CA THR A 103 1.83 11.32 0.26
C THR A 103 2.48 10.04 -0.25
N THR A 104 2.23 8.91 0.42
CA THR A 104 2.70 7.60 -0.03
C THR A 104 2.07 7.21 -1.36
N LEU A 105 0.75 7.41 -1.52
CA LEU A 105 0.05 7.11 -2.76
C LEU A 105 0.63 7.89 -3.94
N LYS A 106 0.87 9.20 -3.77
CA LYS A 106 1.51 10.03 -4.79
C LYS A 106 2.89 9.47 -5.17
N LYS A 107 3.74 9.18 -4.17
CA LYS A 107 5.08 8.63 -4.39
C LYS A 107 5.01 7.31 -5.17
N GLU A 108 4.04 6.46 -4.86
CA GLU A 108 3.85 5.20 -5.57
C GLU A 108 3.42 5.43 -7.02
N ILE A 109 2.51 6.37 -7.28
CA ILE A 109 2.13 6.75 -8.65
C ILE A 109 3.36 7.26 -9.42
N ASP A 110 4.12 8.19 -8.84
CA ASP A 110 5.34 8.74 -9.46
C ASP A 110 6.35 7.64 -9.82
N ASN A 111 6.59 6.70 -8.89
CA ASN A 111 7.49 5.57 -9.13
C ASN A 111 6.98 4.64 -10.24
N ARG A 112 5.67 4.39 -10.29
CA ARG A 112 5.05 3.48 -11.25
C ARG A 112 4.90 4.08 -12.65
N LEU A 113 4.88 5.41 -12.75
CA LEU A 113 4.88 6.14 -14.02
C LEU A 113 6.22 6.03 -14.77
N ILE A 114 7.32 5.75 -14.07
CA ILE A 114 8.65 5.58 -14.67
C ILE A 114 8.70 4.22 -15.40
N GLY A 115 9.03 4.25 -16.69
CA GLY A 115 9.20 3.05 -17.51
C GLY A 115 10.54 2.35 -17.29
N LYS A 116 10.68 1.15 -17.87
CA LYS A 116 11.91 0.35 -17.78
C LYS A 116 13.08 0.95 -18.58
N TYR A 117 12.80 1.74 -19.62
CA TYR A 117 13.79 2.33 -20.52
C TYR A 117 13.90 3.84 -20.32
N THR A 118 15.04 4.42 -20.69
CA THR A 118 15.27 5.87 -20.69
C THR A 118 14.19 6.55 -21.54
N ASN A 119 13.47 7.51 -20.96
CA ASN A 119 12.34 8.25 -21.55
C ASN A 119 11.02 7.47 -21.75
N ALA A 120 10.94 6.19 -21.39
CA ALA A 120 9.66 5.47 -21.41
C ALA A 120 8.82 5.87 -20.19
N ARG A 121 7.53 6.17 -20.41
CA ARG A 121 6.55 6.36 -19.33
C ARG A 121 5.55 5.21 -19.33
N ARG A 122 5.00 4.89 -18.18
CA ARG A 122 3.92 3.92 -18.01
C ARG A 122 2.62 4.64 -17.71
N ALA A 123 1.50 3.99 -17.99
CA ALA A 123 0.21 4.41 -17.46
C ALA A 123 0.03 3.90 -16.02
N ALA A 124 -0.60 4.70 -15.17
CA ALA A 124 -0.96 4.31 -13.81
C ALA A 124 -2.49 4.37 -13.63
N LEU A 125 -3.08 3.24 -13.26
CA LEU A 125 -4.52 3.13 -12.95
C LEU A 125 -4.69 3.01 -11.44
N VAL A 126 -5.38 3.96 -10.83
CA VAL A 126 -5.59 4.02 -9.38
C VAL A 126 -7.07 3.82 -9.08
N PHE A 127 -7.38 2.85 -8.24
CA PHE A 127 -8.75 2.52 -7.86
C PHE A 127 -9.02 2.93 -6.41
N PHE A 128 -10.14 3.61 -6.19
CA PHE A 128 -10.65 4.02 -4.88
C PHE A 128 -11.93 3.26 -4.55
N GLU A 129 -12.18 3.02 -3.27
CA GLU A 129 -13.38 2.31 -2.83
C GLU A 129 -14.65 3.11 -3.15
N SER A 130 -14.59 4.44 -2.99
CA SER A 130 -15.74 5.33 -3.23
C SER A 130 -15.35 6.60 -3.97
N LYS A 131 -16.35 7.24 -4.61
CA LYS A 131 -16.21 8.56 -5.24
C LYS A 131 -15.66 9.61 -4.27
N LYS A 132 -16.10 9.56 -3.00
CA LYS A 132 -15.64 10.49 -1.96
C LYS A 132 -14.12 10.44 -1.76
N GLN A 133 -13.56 9.24 -1.59
CA GLN A 133 -12.11 9.06 -1.41
C GLN A 133 -11.31 9.52 -2.64
N LEU A 134 -11.85 9.25 -3.84
CA LEU A 134 -11.25 9.71 -5.08
C LEU A 134 -11.18 11.24 -5.11
N MET A 135 -12.30 11.91 -4.81
CA MET A 135 -12.35 13.38 -4.82
C MET A 135 -11.46 13.99 -3.73
N GLU A 136 -11.41 13.40 -2.53
CA GLU A 136 -10.49 13.82 -1.47
C GLU A 136 -9.03 13.78 -1.93
N PHE A 137 -8.61 12.74 -2.65
CA PHE A 137 -7.28 12.66 -3.22
C PHE A 137 -7.07 13.67 -4.36
N TYR A 138 -8.05 13.78 -5.26
CA TYR A 138 -7.99 14.70 -6.40
C TYR A 138 -7.87 16.17 -5.97
N GLU A 139 -8.60 16.57 -4.92
CA GLU A 139 -8.58 17.93 -4.39
C GLU A 139 -7.36 18.20 -3.51
N SER A 140 -6.68 17.15 -3.02
CA SER A 140 -5.49 17.28 -2.17
C SER A 140 -4.34 18.00 -2.87
N SER A 141 -3.50 18.67 -2.06
CA SER A 141 -2.27 19.30 -2.55
C SER A 141 -1.27 18.29 -3.11
N ASN A 142 -1.36 17.03 -2.69
CA ASN A 142 -0.53 15.94 -3.17
C ASN A 142 -0.72 15.65 -4.67
N PHE A 143 -1.91 15.93 -5.21
CA PHE A 143 -2.22 15.67 -6.62
C PHE A 143 -2.11 16.91 -7.52
N LEU A 144 -1.89 18.12 -6.96
CA LEU A 144 -1.81 19.37 -7.71
C LEU A 144 -0.82 19.31 -8.88
N ALA A 145 0.37 18.74 -8.68
CA ALA A 145 1.40 18.63 -9.73
C ALA A 145 1.01 17.67 -10.88
N MET A 146 0.01 16.81 -10.67
CA MET A 146 -0.50 15.85 -11.66
C MET A 146 -1.83 16.31 -12.28
N LYS A 147 -2.35 17.49 -11.88
CA LYS A 147 -3.64 18.01 -12.34
C LYS A 147 -3.66 18.51 -13.78
N GLU A 148 -2.53 18.57 -14.47
CA GLU A 148 -2.50 19.11 -15.82
C GLU A 148 -3.29 18.25 -16.83
N ASN A 149 -3.44 16.93 -16.61
CA ASN A 149 -4.26 16.05 -17.47
C ASN A 149 -4.79 14.74 -16.80
N PRO A 150 -5.38 14.76 -15.59
CA PRO A 150 -5.85 13.54 -14.94
C PRO A 150 -7.17 13.05 -15.55
N ILE A 151 -7.27 11.73 -15.75
CA ILE A 151 -8.49 11.10 -16.23
C ILE A 151 -9.27 10.61 -15.02
N ILE A 152 -10.39 11.28 -14.72
CA ILE A 152 -11.26 10.91 -13.60
C ILE A 152 -12.47 10.17 -14.14
N LYS A 153 -12.75 8.99 -13.56
CA LYS A 153 -13.91 8.19 -13.93
C LYS A 153 -14.75 7.85 -12.72
N THR A 154 -16.00 8.31 -12.75
CA THR A 154 -17.01 8.02 -11.73
C THR A 154 -18.24 7.39 -12.39
N GLU A 155 -19.16 6.86 -11.58
CA GLU A 155 -20.34 6.10 -12.05
C GLU A 155 -21.31 6.94 -12.91
N GLU A 156 -21.20 8.27 -12.83
CA GLU A 156 -22.05 9.26 -13.49
C GLU A 156 -21.74 9.46 -14.99
N ASN A 157 -20.60 8.97 -15.48
CA ASN A 157 -20.22 9.14 -16.88
C ASN A 157 -21.11 8.30 -17.82
N THR A 158 -21.37 8.79 -19.03
CA THR A 158 -22.14 8.05 -20.06
C THR A 158 -21.34 6.87 -20.63
N HIS A 159 -22.01 5.90 -21.28
CA HIS A 159 -21.33 4.70 -21.79
C HIS A 159 -20.25 5.01 -22.85
N GLU A 160 -20.50 5.98 -23.73
CA GLU A 160 -19.56 6.38 -24.78
C GLU A 160 -18.32 7.09 -24.22
N GLU A 161 -18.51 7.96 -23.23
CA GLU A 161 -17.42 8.61 -22.50
C GLU A 161 -16.57 7.57 -21.75
N LYS A 162 -17.18 6.47 -21.26
CA LYS A 162 -16.46 5.43 -20.52
C LYS A 162 -15.36 4.79 -21.37
N GLU A 163 -15.65 4.43 -22.61
CA GLU A 163 -14.66 3.82 -23.50
C GLU A 163 -13.53 4.77 -23.85
N TYR A 164 -13.87 6.01 -24.17
CA TYR A 164 -12.88 7.03 -24.51
C TYR A 164 -11.91 7.28 -23.35
N LEU A 165 -12.43 7.38 -22.12
CA LEU A 165 -11.62 7.59 -20.92
C LEU A 165 -10.76 6.36 -20.60
N ILE A 166 -11.25 5.14 -20.83
CA ILE A 166 -10.43 3.92 -20.68
C ILE A 166 -9.25 3.94 -21.65
N LYS A 167 -9.52 4.21 -22.94
CA LYS A 167 -8.49 4.24 -23.99
C LYS A 167 -7.43 5.30 -23.70
N ARG A 168 -7.83 6.47 -23.20
CA ARG A 168 -6.89 7.52 -22.78
C ARG A 168 -6.11 7.15 -21.53
N ALA A 169 -6.73 6.50 -20.55
CA ALA A 169 -6.07 6.15 -19.30
C ALA A 169 -4.97 5.10 -19.48
N THR A 170 -5.02 4.34 -20.56
CA THR A 170 -4.00 3.36 -20.94
C THR A 170 -2.84 3.95 -21.74
N THR A 171 -2.84 5.25 -22.04
CA THR A 171 -1.75 5.92 -22.76
C THR A 171 -0.56 6.22 -21.84
N SER A 172 0.64 6.13 -22.38
CA SER A 172 1.92 6.36 -21.68
C SER A 172 1.93 7.70 -20.93
N GLY A 173 2.32 7.65 -19.65
CA GLY A 173 2.42 8.83 -18.80
C GLY A 173 1.09 9.36 -18.26
N GLN A 174 -0.03 8.70 -18.55
CA GLN A 174 -1.33 9.08 -18.00
C GLN A 174 -1.56 8.47 -16.61
N VAL A 175 -2.28 9.23 -15.78
CA VAL A 175 -2.80 8.77 -14.48
C VAL A 175 -4.31 8.76 -14.56
N GLY A 176 -4.90 7.58 -14.47
CA GLY A 176 -6.35 7.39 -14.39
C GLY A 176 -6.78 7.13 -12.95
N LEU A 177 -7.74 7.91 -12.46
CA LEU A 177 -8.38 7.73 -11.16
C LEU A 177 -9.77 7.14 -11.36
N PHE A 178 -10.04 5.99 -10.74
CA PHE A 178 -11.25 5.20 -10.92
C PHE A 178 -11.87 4.84 -9.59
N THR A 179 -13.19 4.64 -9.58
CA THR A 179 -13.87 3.97 -8.48
C THR A 179 -13.87 2.46 -8.67
N ARG A 180 -14.09 1.70 -7.58
CA ARG A 180 -14.11 0.23 -7.55
C ARG A 180 -14.98 -0.41 -8.62
N SER A 181 -16.10 0.21 -8.97
CA SER A 181 -17.05 -0.29 -9.97
C SER A 181 -16.41 -0.45 -11.37
N PHE A 182 -15.35 0.30 -11.68
CA PHE A 182 -14.63 0.20 -12.96
C PHE A 182 -13.49 -0.83 -12.95
N GLY A 183 -13.17 -1.45 -11.81
CA GLY A 183 -12.15 -2.49 -11.73
C GLY A 183 -12.63 -3.87 -12.15
N ARG A 184 -13.93 -4.05 -12.44
CA ARG A 184 -14.53 -5.34 -12.85
C ARG A 184 -15.25 -5.19 -14.18
N GLY A 185 -15.04 -6.15 -15.08
CA GLY A 185 -15.69 -6.18 -16.39
C GLY A 185 -15.24 -5.07 -17.35
N THR A 186 -14.12 -4.39 -17.06
CA THR A 186 -13.52 -3.37 -17.93
C THR A 186 -12.14 -3.82 -18.35
N ASP A 187 -11.92 -3.92 -19.65
CA ASP A 187 -10.62 -4.28 -20.23
C ASP A 187 -9.79 -3.03 -20.53
N PHE A 188 -8.58 -2.98 -19.97
CA PHE A 188 -7.63 -1.90 -20.20
C PHE A 188 -6.56 -2.38 -21.19
N VAL A 189 -6.70 -1.97 -22.45
CA VAL A 189 -5.79 -2.35 -23.52
C VAL A 189 -4.75 -1.26 -23.75
N CYS A 190 -3.50 -1.55 -23.42
CA CYS A 190 -2.37 -0.68 -23.79
C CYS A 190 -2.11 -0.80 -25.31
N ARG A 191 -2.09 0.34 -26.01
CA ARG A 191 -1.80 0.42 -27.45
C ARG A 191 -0.49 1.14 -27.76
N ASP A 192 0.26 1.52 -26.73
CA ASP A 192 1.55 2.16 -26.92
C ASP A 192 2.53 1.17 -27.53
N GLN A 193 3.27 1.64 -28.53
CA GLN A 193 4.36 0.85 -29.13
C GLN A 193 5.56 0.89 -28.16
N ILE A 194 6.17 -0.28 -27.93
CA ILE A 194 7.36 -0.45 -27.08
C ILE A 194 8.60 0.05 -27.83
#